data_AF-A0A7S3MSD0-F1
#
_entry.id   AF-A0A7S3MSD0-F1
#
_cell.length_a   1.000
_cell.length_b   1.000
_cell.length_c   1.000
_cell.angle_alpha   90.00
_cell.angle_beta   90.00
_cell.angle_gamma   90.00
#
_symmetry.space_group_name_H-M   'P 1'
#
loop_
_entity.id
_entity.type
_entity.pdbx_description
1 polymer ?
#
loop_
_entity_poly.entity_id
_entity_poly.type
_entity_poly.pdbx_seq_one_letter_code
_entity_poly.pdbx_strand_id
1 'polypeptide(L)'
;MFKLHRTLRTPLLSTAQRPFTVKVPRDSNLLGFINKYQSEGHKIADSIDPLGITKAYTDFHKLDFNKLRSEFELEHWQLSEFEQLNHFPADYRVTQEIQDRCDTAMDLAKFLDRSYAQNVTAEFEHVGPEEEKVWLHENYQKFLNNPIEGKVTDSEKTKALLLLLRGQ
;
A
#
# COMPACT_ATOMS: atom_id res chain seq x y z
N MET A 1 28.04 52.10 -34.65
CA MET A 1 28.69 50.85 -35.08
C MET A 1 28.88 49.97 -33.85
N PHE A 2 28.44 48.71 -33.94
CA PHE A 2 28.21 47.72 -32.88
C PHE A 2 29.41 47.38 -31.99
N LYS A 3 29.18 47.17 -30.68
CA LYS A 3 29.79 46.08 -29.89
C LYS A 3 28.82 45.58 -28.81
N LEU A 4 28.14 44.47 -29.12
CA LEU A 4 27.40 43.64 -28.16
C LEU A 4 28.40 42.76 -27.40
N HIS A 5 28.54 42.94 -26.10
CA HIS A 5 29.22 41.97 -25.23
C HIS A 5 28.26 40.82 -24.92
N ARG A 6 28.45 39.67 -25.57
CA ARG A 6 27.85 38.39 -25.17
C ARG A 6 28.65 37.82 -24.00
N THR A 7 28.08 37.83 -22.80
CA THR A 7 28.51 37.00 -21.68
C THR A 7 28.07 35.56 -21.94
N LEU A 8 29.03 34.66 -22.10
CA LEU A 8 28.81 33.22 -22.14
C LEU A 8 28.37 32.76 -20.75
N ARG A 9 27.08 32.43 -20.57
CA ARG A 9 26.62 31.64 -19.43
C ARG A 9 26.94 30.18 -19.70
N THR A 10 27.91 29.65 -18.98
CA THR A 10 28.12 28.23 -18.79
C THR A 10 26.89 27.63 -18.07
N PRO A 11 26.29 26.54 -18.57
CA PRO A 11 25.33 25.79 -17.77
C PRO A 11 26.11 24.98 -16.72
N LEU A 12 25.82 25.27 -15.44
CA LEU A 12 26.18 24.39 -14.34
C LEU A 12 25.44 23.06 -14.55
N LEU A 13 26.19 22.02 -14.95
CA LEU A 13 25.71 20.64 -14.84
C LEU A 13 25.46 20.34 -13.37
N SER A 14 24.21 20.52 -12.95
CA SER A 14 23.70 19.93 -11.72
C SER A 14 23.68 18.43 -11.92
N THR A 15 24.68 17.74 -11.37
CA THR A 15 24.64 16.30 -11.17
C THR A 15 23.62 16.02 -10.07
N ALA A 16 22.34 16.04 -10.44
CA ALA A 16 21.30 15.43 -9.62
C ALA A 16 21.68 13.96 -9.45
N GLN A 17 22.12 13.61 -8.24
CA GLN A 17 22.30 12.22 -7.83
C GLN A 17 20.95 11.54 -8.04
N ARG A 18 20.86 10.68 -9.07
CA ARG A 18 19.69 9.85 -9.27
C ARG A 18 19.55 8.97 -8.02
N PRO A 19 18.39 8.95 -7.35
CA PRO A 19 18.19 8.04 -6.23
C PRO A 19 18.45 6.61 -6.71
N PHE A 20 19.07 5.81 -5.85
CA PHE A 20 19.38 4.41 -6.11
C PHE A 20 18.12 3.69 -6.60
N THR A 21 18.02 3.43 -7.90
CA THR A 21 16.99 2.56 -8.46
C THR A 21 17.40 1.14 -8.14
N VAL A 22 16.81 0.58 -7.09
CA VAL A 22 16.84 -0.86 -6.85
C VAL A 22 16.26 -1.50 -8.12
N LYS A 23 17.09 -2.28 -8.82
CA LYS A 23 16.65 -3.00 -10.02
C LYS A 23 15.86 -4.22 -9.56
N VAL A 24 14.60 -4.02 -9.20
CA VAL A 24 13.68 -5.14 -8.97
C VAL A 24 13.45 -5.83 -10.32
N PRO A 25 13.67 -7.15 -10.44
CA PRO A 25 13.39 -7.87 -11.68
C PRO A 25 11.91 -7.75 -12.03
N ARG A 26 11.59 -7.38 -13.27
CA ARG A 26 10.22 -7.10 -13.72
C ARG A 26 9.22 -8.20 -13.35
N ASP A 27 9.65 -9.44 -13.49
CA ASP A 27 8.84 -10.64 -13.22
C ASP A 27 8.47 -10.81 -11.73
N SER A 28 9.15 -10.09 -10.84
CA SER A 28 8.93 -10.11 -9.39
C SER A 28 8.33 -8.82 -8.84
N ASN A 29 8.15 -7.79 -9.67
CA ASN A 29 7.67 -6.47 -9.24
C ASN A 29 6.29 -6.54 -8.60
N LEU A 30 5.35 -7.24 -9.27
CA LEU A 30 3.97 -7.35 -8.80
C LEU A 30 3.86 -8.13 -7.49
N LEU A 31 4.51 -9.29 -7.41
CA LEU A 31 4.51 -10.10 -6.19
C LEU A 31 5.22 -9.40 -5.04
N GLY A 32 6.32 -8.70 -5.31
CA GLY A 32 7.00 -7.87 -4.34
C GLY A 32 6.11 -6.76 -3.79
N PHE A 33 5.36 -6.09 -4.67
CA PHE A 33 4.39 -5.07 -4.31
C PHE A 33 3.27 -5.62 -3.41
N ILE A 34 2.68 -6.76 -3.78
CA ILE A 34 1.67 -7.45 -2.97
C ILE A 34 2.24 -7.80 -1.59
N ASN A 35 3.40 -8.45 -1.56
CA ASN A 35 4.05 -8.88 -0.32
C ASN A 35 4.40 -7.69 0.59
N LYS A 36 4.78 -6.54 0.02
CA LYS A 36 5.07 -5.34 0.80
C LYS A 36 3.83 -4.85 1.55
N TYR A 37 2.67 -4.81 0.90
CA TYR A 37 1.41 -4.47 1.55
C TYR A 37 0.99 -5.51 2.60
N GLN A 38 1.11 -6.79 2.27
CA GLN A 38 0.72 -7.89 3.15
C GLN A 38 1.57 -7.96 4.44
N SER A 39 2.87 -7.68 4.34
CA SER A 39 3.80 -7.75 5.47
C SER A 39 3.94 -6.43 6.22
N GLU A 40 3.80 -5.28 5.55
CA GLU A 40 4.14 -3.97 6.13
C GLU A 40 3.05 -2.91 5.97
N GLY A 41 1.90 -3.20 5.35
CA GLY A 41 0.82 -2.24 5.18
C GLY A 41 0.31 -1.66 6.51
N HIS A 42 0.34 -2.46 7.57
CA HIS A 42 -0.01 -2.02 8.93
C HIS A 42 0.86 -0.86 9.46
N LYS A 43 2.08 -0.69 8.94
CA LYS A 43 3.00 0.38 9.37
C LYS A 43 2.64 1.75 8.78
N ILE A 44 1.94 1.76 7.65
CA ILE A 44 1.50 2.98 6.96
C ILE A 44 0.02 3.29 7.17
N ALA A 45 -0.66 2.51 8.02
CA ALA A 45 -2.07 2.66 8.27
C ALA A 45 -2.34 3.88 9.16
N ASP A 46 -2.82 4.95 8.54
CA ASP A 46 -3.04 6.24 9.20
C ASP A 46 -4.19 6.22 10.22
N SER A 47 -5.14 5.29 10.07
CA SER A 47 -6.42 5.32 10.78
C SER A 47 -6.53 4.39 11.99
N ILE A 48 -5.46 3.67 12.35
CA ILE A 48 -5.47 2.78 13.52
C ILE A 48 -5.43 3.58 14.83
N ASP A 49 -4.81 4.76 14.82
CA ASP A 49 -4.70 5.61 16.00
C ASP A 49 -5.88 6.59 16.08
N PRO A 50 -6.89 6.34 16.93
CA PRO A 50 -8.07 7.20 17.03
C PRO A 50 -7.75 8.59 17.59
N LEU A 51 -6.58 8.79 18.19
CA LEU A 51 -6.14 10.07 18.75
C LEU A 51 -5.19 10.81 17.80
N GLY A 52 -4.71 10.16 16.74
CA GLY A 52 -3.75 10.73 15.78
C GLY A 52 -2.39 11.10 16.40
N ILE A 53 -2.07 10.58 17.59
CA ILE A 53 -0.86 10.91 18.36
C ILE A 53 0.38 10.37 17.65
N THR A 54 0.29 9.20 17.05
CA THR A 54 1.37 8.52 16.33
C THR A 54 1.85 9.35 15.16
N LYS A 55 0.91 9.92 14.39
CA LYS A 55 1.21 10.83 13.28
C LYS A 55 1.89 12.12 13.76
N ALA A 56 1.37 12.71 14.84
CA ALA A 56 1.98 13.89 15.46
C ALA A 56 3.40 13.60 15.98
N TYR A 57 3.64 12.39 16.51
CA TYR A 57 4.95 11.94 16.98
C TYR A 57 5.93 11.70 15.84
N THR A 58 5.51 11.07 14.73
CA THR A 58 6.36 10.86 13.55
C THR A 58 6.78 12.19 12.92
N ASP A 59 5.87 13.16 12.84
CA ASP A 59 6.14 14.50 12.33
C ASP A 59 7.15 15.24 13.22
N PHE A 60 7.04 15.10 14.55
CA PHE A 60 7.95 15.71 15.52
C PHE A 60 9.36 15.09 15.49
N HIS A 61 9.46 13.77 15.33
CA HIS A 61 10.73 13.04 15.32
C HIS A 61 11.43 12.99 13.96
N LYS A 62 10.87 13.62 12.91
CA LYS A 62 11.39 13.56 11.53
C LYS A 62 11.59 12.12 11.05
N LEU A 63 10.77 11.18 11.53
CA LEU A 63 10.64 9.91 10.84
C LEU A 63 10.03 10.25 9.48
N ASP A 64 10.75 9.96 8.41
CA ASP A 64 10.33 10.32 7.06
C ASP A 64 9.19 9.37 6.64
N PHE A 65 7.99 9.66 7.12
CA PHE A 65 6.78 8.90 6.82
C PHE A 65 6.50 8.92 5.31
N ASN A 66 6.90 10.00 4.63
CA ASN A 66 6.85 10.08 3.17
C ASN A 66 7.81 9.08 2.52
N LYS A 67 9.01 8.90 3.07
CA LYS A 67 9.92 7.84 2.62
C LYS A 67 9.34 6.45 2.87
N LEU A 68 8.73 6.20 4.04
CA LEU A 68 8.09 4.91 4.30
C LEU A 68 6.97 4.61 3.30
N ARG A 69 6.11 5.61 3.03
CA ARG A 69 5.02 5.49 2.06
C ARG A 69 5.49 5.36 0.62
N SER A 70 6.65 5.95 0.27
CA SER A 70 7.22 5.84 -1.08
C SER A 70 7.50 4.40 -1.51
N GLU A 71 7.73 3.47 -0.56
CA GLU A 71 7.92 2.05 -0.87
C GLU A 71 6.61 1.33 -1.23
N PHE A 72 5.46 1.99 -1.05
CA PHE A 72 4.12 1.49 -1.40
C PHE A 72 3.57 2.16 -2.68
N GLU A 73 4.34 3.03 -3.32
CA GLU A 73 3.97 3.65 -4.58
C GLU A 73 4.35 2.75 -5.77
N LEU A 74 3.52 2.73 -6.83
CA LEU A 74 3.73 1.87 -7.99
C LEU A 74 5.08 2.13 -8.68
N GLU A 75 5.53 3.39 -8.69
CA GLU A 75 6.79 3.82 -9.29
C GLU A 75 8.00 3.16 -8.62
N HIS A 76 7.95 2.92 -7.30
CA HIS A 76 9.01 2.22 -6.57
C HIS A 76 9.22 0.82 -7.13
N TRP A 77 8.13 0.17 -7.51
CA TRP A 77 8.10 -1.18 -8.06
C TRP A 77 8.16 -1.20 -9.59
N GLN A 78 8.38 -0.05 -10.24
CA GLN A 78 8.43 0.08 -11.70
C GLN A 78 7.16 -0.47 -12.38
N LEU A 79 6.01 -0.34 -11.71
CA LEU A 79 4.71 -0.73 -12.25
C LEU A 79 4.05 0.51 -12.85
N SER A 80 3.45 0.36 -14.03
CA SER A 80 2.63 1.43 -14.60
C SER A 80 1.17 1.27 -14.14
N GLU A 81 0.50 2.38 -13.84
CA GLU A 81 -0.90 2.39 -13.40
C GLU A 81 -1.84 1.58 -14.31
N PHE A 82 -1.61 1.62 -15.62
CA PHE A 82 -2.44 0.97 -16.64
C PHE A 82 -1.99 -0.44 -17.04
N GLU A 83 -0.90 -0.93 -16.43
CA GLU A 83 -0.39 -2.27 -16.72
C GLU A 83 -1.40 -3.32 -16.23
N GLN A 84 -1.83 -4.19 -17.13
CA GLN A 84 -2.80 -5.24 -16.81
C GLN A 84 -2.13 -6.34 -15.98
N LEU A 85 -2.83 -6.85 -14.97
CA LEU A 85 -2.29 -7.88 -14.07
C LEU A 85 -2.00 -9.20 -14.79
N ASN A 86 -2.73 -9.51 -15.86
CA ASN A 86 -2.53 -10.72 -16.66
C ASN A 86 -1.20 -10.76 -17.44
N HIS A 87 -0.47 -9.64 -17.53
CA HIS A 87 0.88 -9.59 -18.10
C HIS A 87 1.95 -10.11 -17.14
N PHE A 88 1.61 -10.25 -15.86
CA PHE A 88 2.51 -10.79 -14.85
C PHE A 88 2.22 -12.27 -14.62
N PRO A 89 3.25 -13.07 -14.33
CA PRO A 89 3.04 -14.46 -13.94
C PRO A 89 2.25 -14.50 -12.62
N ALA A 90 1.01 -14.99 -12.69
CA ALA A 90 0.23 -15.27 -11.49
C ALA A 90 0.84 -16.47 -10.76
N ASP A 91 1.03 -16.31 -9.46
CA ASP A 91 1.53 -17.34 -8.55
C ASP A 91 0.44 -17.66 -7.52
N TYR A 92 0.52 -18.81 -6.83
CA TYR A 92 -0.43 -19.23 -5.80
C TYR A 92 -0.56 -18.23 -4.63
N ARG A 93 0.43 -17.35 -4.49
CA ARG A 93 0.47 -16.26 -3.50
C ARG A 93 -0.44 -15.09 -3.86
N VAL A 94 -0.87 -14.97 -5.12
CA VAL A 94 -1.86 -13.99 -5.56
C VAL A 94 -3.24 -14.55 -5.25
N THR A 95 -3.90 -13.96 -4.26
CA THR A 95 -5.22 -14.34 -3.78
C THR A 95 -6.29 -14.24 -4.89
N GLN A 96 -7.34 -15.04 -4.78
CA GLN A 96 -8.45 -15.04 -5.74
C GLN A 96 -9.18 -13.69 -5.73
N GLU A 97 -9.34 -13.08 -4.55
CA GLU A 97 -9.93 -11.75 -4.44
C GLU A 97 -9.17 -10.67 -5.23
N ILE A 98 -7.83 -10.77 -5.35
CA ILE A 98 -7.05 -9.86 -6.22
C ILE A 98 -7.36 -10.15 -7.68
N GLN A 99 -7.35 -11.42 -8.08
CA GLN A 99 -7.58 -11.82 -9.47
C GLN A 99 -8.99 -11.45 -9.96
N ASP A 100 -9.99 -11.54 -9.09
CA ASP A 100 -11.39 -11.29 -9.44
C ASP A 100 -11.76 -9.80 -9.49
N ARG A 101 -10.98 -8.94 -8.82
CA ARG A 101 -11.34 -7.53 -8.58
C ARG A 101 -10.37 -6.51 -9.14
N CYS A 102 -9.20 -6.94 -9.60
CA CYS A 102 -8.18 -6.04 -10.09
C CYS A 102 -7.80 -6.39 -11.52
N ASP A 103 -8.03 -5.45 -12.44
CA ASP A 103 -7.60 -5.59 -13.83
C ASP A 103 -6.22 -4.94 -14.03
N THR A 104 -5.98 -3.82 -13.35
CA THR A 104 -4.77 -3.01 -13.49
C THR A 104 -3.93 -2.93 -12.21
N ALA A 105 -2.67 -2.52 -12.35
CA ALA A 105 -1.80 -2.23 -11.19
C ALA A 105 -2.38 -1.11 -10.29
N MET A 106 -3.08 -0.14 -10.87
CA MET A 106 -3.79 0.89 -10.09
C MET A 106 -4.95 0.31 -9.27
N ASP A 107 -5.72 -0.63 -9.84
CA ASP A 107 -6.78 -1.32 -9.09
C ASP A 107 -6.19 -2.12 -7.93
N LEU A 108 -5.07 -2.81 -8.19
CA LEU A 108 -4.33 -3.55 -7.18
C LEU A 108 -3.85 -2.63 -6.05
N ALA A 109 -3.22 -1.49 -6.37
CA ALA A 109 -2.74 -0.54 -5.36
C ALA A 109 -3.90 -0.06 -4.47
N LYS A 110 -5.03 0.32 -5.06
CA LYS A 110 -6.24 0.74 -4.32
C LYS A 110 -6.85 -0.39 -3.50
N PHE A 111 -6.80 -1.63 -3.99
CA PHE A 111 -7.30 -2.79 -3.29
C PHE A 111 -6.44 -3.12 -2.06
N LEU A 112 -5.12 -3.14 -2.22
CA LEU A 112 -4.17 -3.41 -1.15
C LEU A 112 -4.17 -2.29 -0.10
N ASP A 113 -4.24 -1.02 -0.51
CA ASP A 113 -4.36 0.12 0.41
C ASP A 113 -5.61 -0.01 1.29
N ARG A 114 -6.77 -0.26 0.68
CA ARG A 114 -8.03 -0.51 1.42
C ARG A 114 -7.94 -1.70 2.36
N SER A 115 -7.24 -2.76 1.97
CA SER A 115 -7.17 -3.99 2.75
C SER A 115 -6.18 -3.91 3.90
N TYR A 116 -5.00 -3.30 3.70
CA TYR A 116 -3.87 -3.41 4.64
C TYR A 116 -3.43 -2.08 5.26
N ALA A 117 -3.89 -0.94 4.76
CA ALA A 117 -3.41 0.40 5.18
C ALA A 117 -4.54 1.33 5.68
N GLN A 118 -5.73 0.81 5.99
CA GLN A 118 -6.86 1.59 6.52
C GLN A 118 -7.13 1.33 8.01
N ASN A 119 -8.40 1.24 8.40
CA ASN A 119 -8.84 1.22 9.80
C ASN A 119 -8.66 -0.16 10.47
N VAL A 120 -8.51 -1.20 9.65
CA VAL A 120 -8.26 -2.57 10.09
C VAL A 120 -7.02 -3.03 9.35
N THR A 121 -6.09 -3.63 10.08
CA THR A 121 -4.84 -4.14 9.51
C THR A 121 -4.53 -5.50 10.10
N ALA A 122 -3.82 -6.31 9.32
CA ALA A 122 -3.39 -7.63 9.73
C ALA A 122 -1.88 -7.77 9.59
N GLU A 123 -1.31 -8.63 10.44
CA GLU A 123 0.08 -9.05 10.37
C GLU A 123 0.10 -10.58 10.44
N PHE A 124 0.50 -11.23 9.36
CA PHE A 124 0.56 -12.71 9.28
C PHE A 124 1.98 -13.22 9.02
N GLU A 125 2.99 -12.35 9.00
CA GLU A 125 4.36 -12.75 8.68
C GLU A 125 4.98 -13.70 9.71
N HIS A 126 4.47 -13.65 10.95
CA HIS A 126 4.87 -14.57 12.03
C HIS A 126 4.26 -15.98 11.89
N VAL A 127 3.33 -16.20 10.96
CA VAL A 127 2.73 -17.50 10.68
C VAL A 127 3.69 -18.32 9.83
N GLY A 128 4.14 -19.46 10.37
CA GLY A 128 5.18 -20.28 9.76
C GLY A 128 4.78 -20.95 8.44
N PRO A 129 3.65 -21.70 8.39
CA PRO A 129 3.23 -22.35 7.16
C PRO A 129 2.75 -21.35 6.10
N GLU A 130 3.37 -21.38 4.92
CA GLU A 130 3.04 -20.44 3.83
C GLU A 130 1.60 -20.64 3.32
N GLU A 131 1.13 -21.90 3.26
CA GLU A 131 -0.26 -22.21 2.87
C GLU A 131 -1.28 -21.57 3.82
N GLU A 132 -0.97 -21.57 5.12
CA GLU A 132 -1.81 -20.93 6.14
C GLU A 132 -1.78 -19.41 6.01
N LYS A 133 -0.60 -18.83 5.74
CA LYS A 133 -0.46 -17.39 5.49
C LYS A 133 -1.26 -16.94 4.28
N VAL A 134 -1.18 -17.67 3.17
CA VAL A 134 -1.97 -17.41 1.95
C VAL A 134 -3.47 -17.51 2.26
N TRP A 135 -3.88 -18.55 2.98
CA TRP A 135 -5.28 -18.71 3.40
C TRP A 135 -5.76 -17.53 4.29
N LEU A 136 -4.93 -17.05 5.22
CA LEU A 136 -5.25 -15.91 6.07
C LEU A 136 -5.43 -14.63 5.25
N HIS A 137 -4.53 -14.35 4.31
CA HIS A 137 -4.66 -13.20 3.42
C HIS A 137 -5.91 -13.25 2.55
N GLU A 138 -6.23 -14.44 1.99
CA GLU A 138 -7.45 -14.66 1.21
C GLU A 138 -8.71 -14.33 2.04
N ASN A 139 -8.83 -14.94 3.23
CA ASN A 139 -10.01 -14.78 4.07
C ASN A 139 -10.13 -13.34 4.61
N TYR A 140 -9.01 -12.73 4.98
CA TYR A 140 -8.97 -11.35 5.43
C TYR A 140 -9.46 -10.38 4.33
N GLN A 141 -8.92 -10.51 3.13
CA GLN A 141 -9.33 -9.69 1.98
C GLN A 141 -10.80 -9.92 1.62
N LYS A 142 -11.24 -11.18 1.62
CA LYS A 142 -12.64 -11.56 1.37
C LYS A 142 -13.56 -10.92 2.40
N PHE A 143 -13.27 -11.02 3.69
CA PHE A 143 -14.09 -10.43 4.73
C PHE A 143 -14.21 -8.90 4.61
N LEU A 144 -13.10 -8.20 4.33
CA LEU A 144 -13.11 -6.74 4.25
C LEU A 144 -13.73 -6.20 2.96
N ASN A 145 -13.51 -6.86 1.83
CA ASN A 145 -13.90 -6.36 0.52
C ASN A 145 -15.21 -6.96 -0.01
N ASN A 146 -15.76 -7.98 0.65
CA ASN A 146 -17.03 -8.58 0.26
C ASN A 146 -18.22 -7.83 0.89
N PRO A 147 -19.09 -7.20 0.07
CA PRO A 147 -20.24 -6.41 0.55
C PRO A 147 -21.37 -7.26 1.13
N ILE A 148 -21.26 -8.60 1.11
CA ILE A 148 -22.23 -9.53 1.68
C ILE A 148 -21.65 -10.18 2.94
N GLU A 149 -20.43 -10.72 2.88
CA GLU A 149 -19.83 -11.45 4.00
C GLU A 149 -19.32 -10.53 5.13
N GLY A 150 -18.89 -9.31 4.80
CA GLY A 150 -18.45 -8.30 5.79
C GLY A 150 -19.53 -7.32 6.23
N LYS A 151 -20.77 -7.46 5.72
CA LYS A 151 -21.80 -6.43 5.95
C LYS A 151 -22.43 -6.57 7.32
N VAL A 152 -22.09 -5.64 8.20
CA VAL A 152 -22.78 -5.44 9.47
C VAL A 152 -24.20 -4.93 9.20
N THR A 153 -25.20 -5.69 9.61
CA THR A 153 -26.62 -5.32 9.50
C THR A 153 -26.97 -4.16 10.43
N ASP A 154 -28.06 -3.44 10.16
CA ASP A 154 -28.48 -2.31 11.01
C ASP A 154 -28.88 -2.77 12.43
N SER A 155 -29.37 -4.00 12.55
CA SER A 155 -29.62 -4.62 13.86
C SER A 155 -28.32 -4.81 14.64
N GLU A 156 -27.26 -5.30 14.00
CA GLU A 156 -25.94 -5.48 14.63
C GLU A 156 -25.29 -4.14 14.98
N LYS A 157 -25.39 -3.13 14.10
CA LYS A 157 -24.94 -1.76 14.39
C LYS A 157 -25.64 -1.20 15.62
N THR A 158 -26.96 -1.37 15.71
CA THR A 158 -27.76 -0.91 16.85
C THR A 158 -27.32 -1.62 18.13
N LYS A 159 -27.12 -2.94 18.09
CA LYS A 159 -26.62 -3.71 19.23
C LYS A 159 -25.21 -3.26 19.65
N ALA A 160 -24.30 -3.07 18.70
CA ALA A 160 -22.95 -2.58 18.97
C ALA A 160 -22.98 -1.20 19.64
N LEU A 161 -23.81 -0.28 19.14
CA LEU A 161 -24.01 1.04 19.75
C LEU A 161 -24.56 0.94 21.17
N LEU A 162 -25.58 0.10 21.40
CA LEU A 162 -26.15 -0.10 22.73
C LEU A 162 -25.13 -0.69 23.71
N LEU A 163 -24.22 -1.58 23.26
CA LEU A 163 -23.14 -2.11 24.09
C LEU A 163 -22.12 -1.02 24.45
N LEU A 164 -21.75 -0.16 23.50
CA LEU A 164 -20.85 0.97 23.77
C LEU A 164 -21.46 1.97 24.77
N LEU A 165 -22.76 2.27 24.66
CA LEU A 165 -23.45 3.20 25.57
C LEU A 165 -23.64 2.64 26.98
N ARG A 166 -23.73 1.31 27.14
CA ARG A 166 -23.88 0.65 28.45
C ARG A 166 -22.58 0.51 29.22
N GLY A 167 -21.43 0.64 28.54
CA GLY A 167 -20.11 0.55 29.14
C GLY A 167 -19.56 1.86 29.70
N GLN A 168 -20.34 2.95 29.65
CA GLN A 168 -20.01 4.27 30.22
C GLN A 168 -20.62 4.48 31.61
#